data_AF-A0A659QLM9-F1
#
_entry.id   AF-A0A659QLM9-F1
#
_cell.length_a   1.000
_cell.length_b   1.000
_cell.length_c   1.000
_cell.angle_alpha   90.00
_cell.angle_beta   90.00
_cell.angle_gamma   90.00
#
_symmetry.space_group_name_H-M   'P 1'
#
loop_
_entity.id
_entity.type
_entity.pdbx_description
1 polymer ?
#
loop_
_entity_poly.entity_id
_entity_poly.type
_entity_poly.pdbx_seq_one_letter_code
_entity_poly.pdbx_strand_id
1 'polypeptide(L)'
;PGAKLTLHQAQDEPELRAPIVAVALGGPAVFQFGGLRRSDPLQRILLEHGDIVVWGGESRLFYHGIQPLKAGFHPMTGEFRYNLTFRQAAEKE
;
A
#
# COMPACT_ATOMS: atom_id res chain seq x y z
N PRO A 1 11.37 -13.61 -0.94
CA PRO A 1 10.21 -14.02 -1.77
C PRO A 1 9.04 -14.55 -0.92
N GLY A 2 7.79 -14.35 -1.33
CA GLY A 2 6.60 -14.87 -0.63
C GLY A 2 6.04 -14.01 0.51
N ALA A 3 6.75 -12.95 0.92
CA ALA A 3 6.20 -11.95 1.85
C ALA A 3 4.90 -11.36 1.28
N LYS A 4 3.92 -11.11 2.16
CA LYS A 4 2.60 -10.57 1.79
C LYS A 4 2.10 -9.65 2.88
N LEU A 5 1.15 -8.78 2.52
CA LEU A 5 0.39 -8.00 3.48
C LEU A 5 -1.09 -8.25 3.20
N THR A 6 -1.78 -8.89 4.15
CA THR A 6 -3.19 -9.24 3.99
C THR A 6 -4.05 -7.99 3.92
N LEU A 7 -5.28 -8.13 3.42
CA LEU A 7 -6.23 -7.01 3.37
C LEU A 7 -6.47 -6.43 4.77
N HIS A 8 -6.22 -5.13 4.91
CA HIS A 8 -6.36 -4.36 6.13
C HIS A 8 -6.72 -2.91 5.80
N GLN A 9 -7.07 -2.14 6.82
CA GLN A 9 -7.26 -0.69 6.74
C GLN A 9 -6.12 -0.02 7.52
N ALA A 10 -5.80 1.20 7.15
CA ALA A 10 -4.96 2.08 7.97
C ALA A 10 -5.90 3.01 8.73
N GLN A 11 -6.18 2.68 9.98
CA GLN A 11 -7.18 3.36 10.81
C GLN A 11 -6.64 3.73 12.19
N ASP A 12 -5.34 3.52 12.41
CA ASP A 12 -4.68 3.76 13.69
C ASP A 12 -4.29 5.24 13.86
N GLU A 13 -4.48 6.07 12.84
CA GLU A 13 -4.21 7.50 12.89
C GLU A 13 -5.35 8.27 13.59
N PRO A 14 -5.02 9.26 14.46
CA PRO A 14 -6.04 10.03 15.19
C PRO A 14 -6.89 10.92 14.27
N GLU A 15 -6.33 11.33 13.14
CA GLU A 15 -7.00 12.16 12.14
C GLU A 15 -6.99 11.45 10.77
N LEU A 16 -8.17 11.23 10.22
CA LEU A 16 -8.36 10.49 8.96
C LEU A 16 -8.50 11.40 7.74
N ARG A 17 -8.55 12.73 7.90
CA ARG A 17 -8.53 13.68 6.77
C ARG A 17 -7.21 13.64 5.99
N ALA A 18 -6.10 13.34 6.66
CA ALA A 18 -4.80 13.25 6.00
C ALA A 18 -4.73 11.99 5.10
N PRO A 19 -4.28 12.10 3.84
CA PRO A 19 -4.14 10.95 2.96
C PRO A 19 -2.98 10.06 3.39
N ILE A 20 -2.93 8.86 2.82
CA ILE A 20 -1.76 7.99 2.86
C ILE A 20 -1.04 8.10 1.52
N VAL A 21 0.28 8.23 1.58
CA VAL A 21 1.17 8.20 0.41
C VAL A 21 2.08 6.98 0.53
N ALA A 22 2.00 6.06 -0.42
CA ALA A 22 2.86 4.88 -0.48
C ALA A 22 3.78 4.93 -1.70
N VAL A 23 5.09 4.86 -1.47
CA VAL A 23 6.12 4.83 -2.52
C VAL A 23 6.67 3.41 -2.66
N ALA A 24 6.57 2.85 -3.86
CA ALA A 24 7.05 1.51 -4.19
C ALA A 24 8.49 1.57 -4.73
N LEU A 25 9.39 0.76 -4.16
CA LEU A 25 10.79 0.69 -4.60
C LEU A 25 11.22 -0.76 -4.75
N GLY A 26 11.72 -1.13 -5.91
CA GLY A 26 12.34 -2.43 -6.15
C GLY A 26 11.46 -3.36 -6.97
N GLY A 27 11.45 -4.65 -6.63
CA GLY A 27 10.66 -5.64 -7.37
C GLY A 27 9.16 -5.32 -7.42
N PRO A 28 8.46 -5.69 -8.50
CA PRO A 28 7.04 -5.36 -8.67
C PRO A 28 6.15 -6.14 -7.71
N ALA A 29 5.00 -5.57 -7.34
CA ALA A 29 4.01 -6.21 -6.49
C ALA A 29 2.58 -5.94 -6.95
N VAL A 30 1.69 -6.93 -6.78
CA VAL A 30 0.26 -6.73 -7.00
C VAL A 30 -0.35 -6.11 -5.76
N PHE A 31 -0.69 -4.84 -5.86
CA PHE A 31 -1.47 -4.10 -4.88
C PHE A 31 -2.95 -4.41 -5.06
N GLN A 32 -3.60 -4.76 -3.96
CA GLN A 32 -5.03 -4.99 -3.90
C GLN A 32 -5.68 -3.77 -3.27
N PHE A 33 -6.68 -3.20 -3.93
CA PHE A 33 -7.43 -2.03 -3.46
C PHE A 33 -8.93 -2.30 -3.55
N GLY A 34 -9.59 -2.37 -2.41
CA GLY A 34 -11.01 -2.69 -2.28
C GLY A 34 -11.86 -1.47 -1.95
N GLY A 35 -12.92 -1.67 -1.17
CA GLY A 35 -13.79 -0.61 -0.65
C GLY A 35 -13.77 -0.55 0.87
N LEU A 36 -14.81 0.05 1.47
CA LEU A 36 -14.97 0.19 2.92
C LEU A 36 -15.25 -1.16 3.62
N ARG A 37 -15.75 -2.16 2.89
CA ARG A 37 -16.02 -3.49 3.43
C ARG A 37 -14.95 -4.46 2.93
N ARG A 38 -14.54 -5.38 3.80
CA ARG A 38 -13.52 -6.41 3.48
C ARG A 38 -13.90 -7.29 2.28
N SER A 39 -15.19 -7.44 2.01
CA SER A 39 -15.75 -8.24 0.91
C SER A 39 -16.00 -7.45 -0.38
N ASP A 40 -15.75 -6.14 -0.39
CA ASP A 40 -15.95 -5.33 -1.60
C ASP A 40 -14.99 -5.79 -2.73
N PRO A 41 -15.39 -5.64 -4.01
CA PRO A 41 -14.57 -6.04 -5.13
C PRO A 41 -13.17 -5.42 -5.11
N LEU A 42 -12.14 -6.23 -5.36
CA LEU A 42 -10.75 -5.79 -5.37
C LEU A 42 -10.29 -5.41 -6.77
N GLN A 43 -9.81 -4.17 -6.92
CA GLN A 43 -8.89 -3.81 -7.98
C GLN A 43 -7.52 -4.43 -7.70
N ARG A 44 -6.86 -4.90 -8.76
CA ARG A 44 -5.49 -5.44 -8.70
C ARG A 44 -4.63 -4.60 -9.62
N ILE A 45 -3.67 -3.91 -9.03
CA ILE A 45 -2.83 -2.94 -9.71
C ILE A 45 -1.39 -3.42 -9.53
N LEU A 46 -0.64 -3.53 -10.64
CA LEU A 46 0.78 -3.80 -10.57
C LEU A 46 1.49 -2.51 -10.18
N LEU A 47 2.19 -2.52 -9.06
CA LEU A 47 3.07 -1.43 -8.67
C LEU A 47 4.51 -1.81 -8.98
N GLU A 48 5.19 -0.98 -9.75
CA GLU A 48 6.57 -1.13 -10.18
C GLU A 48 7.50 -0.18 -9.40
N HIS A 49 8.80 -0.26 -9.67
CA HIS A 49 9.78 0.62 -9.04
C HIS A 49 9.50 2.08 -9.42
N GLY A 50 9.35 2.94 -8.41
CA GLY A 50 9.12 4.37 -8.59
C GLY A 50 7.64 4.78 -8.53
N ASP A 51 6.71 3.82 -8.53
CA ASP A 51 5.28 4.12 -8.44
C ASP A 51 4.91 4.72 -7.08
N ILE A 52 3.96 5.65 -7.12
CA ILE A 52 3.40 6.31 -5.94
C ILE A 52 1.88 6.13 -5.97
N VAL A 53 1.33 5.59 -4.88
CA VAL A 53 -0.12 5.49 -4.67
C VAL A 53 -0.51 6.45 -3.56
N VAL A 54 -1.53 7.26 -3.82
CA VAL A 54 -2.11 8.18 -2.83
C VAL A 54 -3.59 7.85 -2.67
N TRP A 55 -4.04 7.65 -1.44
CA TRP A 55 -5.46 7.48 -1.14
C TRP A 55 -5.86 8.25 0.11
N GLY A 56 -7.05 8.84 0.05
CA GLY A 56 -7.58 9.80 1.01
C GLY A 56 -9.03 10.14 0.69
N GLY A 57 -9.64 11.02 1.48
CA GLY A 57 -11.07 11.32 1.37
C GLY A 57 -11.91 10.05 1.52
N GLU A 58 -12.84 9.81 0.59
CA GLU A 58 -13.73 8.63 0.59
C GLU A 58 -12.94 7.30 0.59
N SER A 59 -11.77 7.28 -0.03
CA SER A 59 -10.93 6.09 -0.16
C SER A 59 -10.00 5.86 1.03
N ARG A 60 -9.95 6.78 2.00
CA ARG A 60 -8.98 6.79 3.10
C ARG A 60 -8.96 5.48 3.90
N LEU A 61 -10.14 4.89 4.08
CA LEU A 61 -10.35 3.68 4.85
C LEU A 61 -10.63 2.46 3.96
N PHE A 62 -10.23 2.48 2.70
CA PHE A 62 -10.43 1.30 1.85
C PHE A 62 -9.51 0.17 2.27
N TYR A 63 -10.04 -1.06 2.24
CA TYR A 63 -9.25 -2.25 2.46
C TYR A 63 -8.20 -2.40 1.36
N HIS A 64 -6.94 -2.58 1.75
CA HIS A 64 -5.85 -2.73 0.82
C HIS A 64 -4.80 -3.73 1.32
N GLY A 65 -3.96 -4.21 0.41
CA GLY A 65 -2.95 -5.23 0.72
C GLY A 65 -1.99 -5.49 -0.44
N ILE A 66 -1.02 -6.36 -0.19
CA ILE A 66 -0.01 -6.79 -1.16
C ILE A 66 -0.06 -8.30 -1.27
N GLN A 67 -0.30 -8.82 -2.48
CA GLN A 67 -0.22 -10.24 -2.76
C GLN A 67 1.21 -10.78 -2.52
N PRO A 68 1.37 -12.10 -2.29
CA PRO A 68 2.70 -12.70 -2.13
C PRO A 68 3.69 -12.26 -3.20
N LEU A 69 4.82 -11.70 -2.78
CA LEU A 69 5.86 -11.24 -3.70
C LEU A 69 6.45 -12.41 -4.47
N LYS A 70 6.50 -12.28 -5.80
CA LYS A 70 7.24 -13.22 -6.65
C LYS A 70 8.74 -13.08 -6.38
N ALA A 71 9.49 -14.17 -6.56
CA ALA A 71 10.95 -14.07 -6.60
C ALA A 71 11.37 -13.26 -7.83
N GLY A 72 12.42 -12.44 -7.67
CA GLY A 72 12.93 -11.58 -8.73
C GLY A 72 14.10 -10.73 -8.24
N PHE A 73 14.76 -10.07 -9.17
CA PHE A 73 15.89 -9.19 -8.91
C PHE A 73 15.64 -7.81 -9.52
N HIS A 74 15.91 -6.75 -8.77
CA HIS A 74 15.88 -5.37 -9.23
C HIS A 74 17.26 -4.72 -9.06
N PRO A 75 17.80 -4.00 -10.08
CA PRO A 75 19.18 -3.50 -10.06
C PRO A 75 19.55 -2.65 -8.84
N MET A 76 18.60 -1.90 -8.27
CA MET A 76 18.85 -0.99 -7.14
C MET A 76 18.58 -1.60 -5.75
N THR A 77 17.81 -2.69 -5.67
CA THR A 77 17.31 -3.22 -4.39
C THR A 77 17.56 -4.71 -4.23
N GLY A 78 18.25 -5.35 -5.19
CA GLY A 78 18.48 -6.78 -5.21
C GLY A 78 17.17 -7.56 -5.23
N GLU A 79 17.04 -8.53 -4.34
CA GLU A 79 15.86 -9.39 -4.24
C GLU A 79 14.71 -8.79 -3.41
N PHE A 80 14.87 -7.55 -2.95
CA PHE A 80 13.94 -6.91 -2.03
C PHE A 80 13.02 -5.90 -2.72
N ARG A 81 11.84 -5.74 -2.14
CA ARG A 81 10.92 -4.65 -2.38
C ARG A 81 10.76 -3.85 -1.09
N TYR A 82 10.86 -2.54 -1.20
CA TYR A 82 10.58 -1.60 -0.12
C TYR A 82 9.29 -0.85 -0.41
N ASN A 83 8.63 -0.42 0.66
CA ASN A 83 7.45 0.43 0.61
C ASN A 83 7.57 1.50 1.69
N LEU A 84 7.60 2.77 1.30
CA LEU A 84 7.58 3.88 2.23
C LEU A 84 6.15 4.38 2.34
N THR A 85 5.54 4.25 3.52
CA THR A 85 4.16 4.70 3.77
C THR A 85 4.19 5.95 4.64
N PHE A 86 3.91 7.10 4.06
CA PHE A 86 3.84 8.38 4.75
C PHE A 86 2.41 8.63 5.24
N ARG A 87 2.31 9.06 6.50
CA ARG A 87 1.06 9.29 7.25
C ARG A 87 1.22 10.50 8.15
N GLN A 88 0.12 11.20 8.43
CA GLN A 88 0.05 12.11 9.56
C GLN A 88 -0.43 11.32 10.79
N ALA A 89 0.51 10.79 11.57
CA ALA A 89 0.21 9.94 12.72
C ALA A 89 0.04 10.72 14.05
N ALA A 90 0.47 11.98 14.08
CA ALA A 90 0.29 12.87 15.22
C ALA A 90 -0.91 13.81 15.03
N GLU A 91 -1.48 14.26 16.14
CA GLU A 91 -2.46 15.35 16.15
C GLU A 91 -1.82 16.62 15.56
N LYS A 92 -2.62 17.41 14.84
CA LYS A 92 -2.23 18.76 14.45
C LYS A 92 -2.52 19.68 15.62
N GLU A 93 -1.49 20.38 16.11
CA GLU A 93 -1.66 21.56 16.96
C GLU A 93 -2.55 22.63 16.29
#